data_AF-A0AAU5FW32-F1
#
_entry.id   AF-A0AAU5FW32-F1
#
_cell.length_a   1.000
_cell.length_b   1.000
_cell.length_c   1.000
_cell.angle_alpha   90.00
_cell.angle_beta   90.00
_cell.angle_gamma   90.00
#
_symmetry.space_group_name_H-M   'P 1'
#
loop_
_entity.id
_entity.type
_entity.pdbx_description
1 polymer ?
#
loop_
_entity_poly.entity_id
_entity_poly.type
_entity_poly.pdbx_seq_one_letter_code
_entity_poly.pdbx_strand_id
1 'polypeptide(L)' 'MDADILRKAIFLMRDCHESEQQVVSRLKDYFPHLSAGERETYTSQAWDLVHCGHPVV' A
#
# COMPACT_ATOMS: atom_id res chain seq x y z
N MET A 1 7.20 -1.46 11.76
CA MET A 1 7.93 -1.46 10.47
C MET A 1 7.00 -1.86 9.34
N ASP A 2 6.56 -3.11 9.22
CA ASP A 2 5.56 -3.53 8.20
C ASP A 2 4.22 -2.80 8.30
N ALA A 3 3.72 -2.62 9.53
CA ALA A 3 2.46 -1.92 9.76
C ALA A 3 2.52 -0.44 9.33
N ASP A 4 3.69 0.20 9.40
CA ASP A 4 3.88 1.60 8.97
C ASP A 4 3.85 1.72 7.44
N ILE A 5 4.46 0.76 6.74
CA ILE A 5 4.46 0.69 5.27
C ILE A 5 3.04 0.51 4.76
N LEU A 6 2.33 -0.47 5.33
CA LEU A 6 0.95 -0.76 4.96
C LEU A 6 0.02 0.43 5.24
N ARG A 7 0.17 1.09 6.40
CA ARG A 7 -0.63 2.27 6.77
C ARG A 7 -0.36 3.45 5.84
N LYS A 8 0.89 3.64 5.40
CA LYS A 8 1.26 4.65 4.40
C LYS A 8 0.67 4.33 3.03
N ALA A 9 0.73 3.07 2.61
CA ALA A 9 0.13 2.62 1.35
C ALA A 9 -1.39 2.83 1.33
N ILE A 10 -2.08 2.48 2.43
CA ILE A 10 -3.51 2.74 2.62
C ILE A 10 -3.80 4.23 2.57
N PHE A 11 -2.99 5.07 3.23
CA PHE A 11 -3.16 6.52 3.19
C PHE A 11 -3.03 7.09 1.77
N LEU A 12 -1.99 6.69 1.02
CA LEU A 12 -1.81 7.14 -0.36
C LEU A 12 -2.96 6.71 -1.27
N MET A 13 -3.48 5.50 -1.06
CA MET A 13 -4.56 4.96 -1.88
C MET A 13 -5.93 5.51 -1.52
N ARG A 14 -6.23 5.65 -0.21
CA ARG A 14 -7.55 6.09 0.29
C ARG A 14 -7.68 7.60 0.39
N ASP A 15 -6.65 8.29 0.86
CA ASP A 15 -6.68 9.72 1.18
C ASP A 15 -6.16 10.56 0.01
N CYS A 16 -5.07 10.12 -0.65
CA CYS A 16 -4.56 10.77 -1.86
C CYS A 16 -5.19 10.24 -3.16
N HIS A 17 -6.04 9.21 -3.10
CA HIS A 17 -6.66 8.58 -4.29
C HIS A 17 -5.64 8.17 -5.37
N GLU A 18 -4.42 7.83 -4.97
CA GLU A 18 -3.39 7.39 -5.92
C GLU A 18 -3.66 5.95 -6.40
N SER A 19 -3.40 5.69 -7.68
CA SER A 19 -3.50 4.33 -8.25
C SER A 19 -2.40 3.42 -7.70
N GLU A 20 -2.60 2.10 -7.74
CA GLU A 20 -1.63 1.11 -7.23
C GLU A 20 -0.20 1.34 -7.74
N GLN A 21 -0.02 1.62 -9.04
CA GLN A 21 1.29 1.91 -9.62
C GLN A 21 1.94 3.18 -9.04
N GLN A 22 1.15 4.20 -8.73
CA GLN A 22 1.64 5.42 -8.09
C GLN A 22 2.04 5.13 -6.63
N VAL A 23 1.22 4.36 -5.89
CA VAL A 23 1.53 3.94 -4.53
C VAL A 23 2.84 3.13 -4.48
N VAL A 24 3.05 2.15 -5.38
CA VAL A 24 4.30 1.38 -5.48
C VAL A 24 5.51 2.30 -5.74
N SER A 25 5.34 3.28 -6.63
CA SER A 25 6.39 4.26 -6.96
C SER A 25 6.69 5.19 -5.77
N ARG A 26 5.66 5.65 -5.05
CA ARG A 26 5.82 6.48 -3.85
C ARG A 26 6.44 5.71 -2.70
N LEU A 27 6.06 4.45 -2.50
CA LEU A 27 6.64 3.61 -1.44
C LEU A 27 8.14 3.43 -1.60
N LYS A 28 8.67 3.48 -2.83
CA LYS A 28 10.12 3.49 -3.08
C LYS A 28 10.82 4.69 -2.44
N ASP A 29 10.19 5.87 -2.48
CA ASP A 29 10.74 7.13 -1.97
C ASP A 29 10.76 7.13 -0.43
N TYR A 30 9.69 6.66 0.19
CA TYR A 30 9.58 6.58 1.66
C TYR A 30 10.33 5.39 2.27
N PHE A 31 10.39 4.26 1.55
CA PHE A 31 10.97 3.00 2.03
C PHE A 31 11.95 2.44 0.98
N PRO A 32 13.14 3.05 0.83
CA PRO A 32 14.12 2.64 -0.19
C PRO A 32 14.72 1.25 0.06
N HIS A 33 14.61 0.73 1.28
CA HIS A 33 15.06 -0.61 1.65
C HIS A 33 14.12 -1.72 1.16
N LEU A 34 12.89 -1.39 0.75
CA LEU A 34 11.95 -2.38 0.23
C LEU A 34 12.31 -2.79 -1.20
N SER A 35 12.27 -4.08 -1.46
CA SER A 35 12.35 -4.64 -2.81
C SER A 35 11.10 -4.32 -3.62
N ALA A 36 11.19 -4.38 -4.95
CA ALA A 36 10.03 -4.12 -5.82
C ALA A 36 8.83 -5.04 -5.48
N GLY A 37 9.08 -6.33 -5.32
CA GLY A 37 8.03 -7.30 -4.96
C GLY A 37 7.41 -7.07 -3.59
N GLU A 38 8.17 -6.55 -2.62
CA GLU A 38 7.61 -6.18 -1.31
C GLU A 38 6.66 -4.98 -1.44
N ARG A 39 7.04 -3.95 -2.20
CA ARG A 39 6.18 -2.77 -2.44
C ARG A 39 4.87 -3.14 -3.14
N GLU A 40 4.93 -4.02 -4.14
CA GLU A 40 3.75 -4.55 -4.82
C GLU A 40 2.87 -5.34 -3.83
N THR A 41 3.47 -6.17 -2.99
CA THR A 41 2.76 -6.96 -1.97
C THR A 41 2.05 -6.07 -0.94
N TYR A 42 2.70 -5.03 -0.42
CA TYR A 42 2.04 -4.09 0.51
C TYR A 42 0.99 -3.23 -0.18
N THR A 43 1.20 -2.86 -1.44
CA THR A 43 0.21 -2.09 -2.21
C THR A 43 -1.04 -2.92 -2.45
N SER A 44 -0.90 -4.20 -2.83
CA SER A 44 -2.03 -5.10 -3.04
C SER A 44 -2.78 -5.37 -1.72
N GLN A 45 -2.07 -5.58 -0.60
CA GLN A 45 -2.70 -5.69 0.72
C GLN A 45 -3.43 -4.40 1.13
N ALA A 46 -2.85 -3.23 0.87
CA ALA A 46 -3.49 -1.96 1.13
C ALA A 46 -4.75 -1.77 0.26
N TRP A 47 -4.69 -2.19 -1.00
CA TRP A 47 -5.83 -2.16 -1.91
C TRP A 47 -6.97 -3.04 -1.41
N ASP A 48 -6.66 -4.27 -0.97
CA ASP A 48 -7.63 -5.19 -0.39
C ASP A 48 -8.26 -4.60 0.89
N LEU A 49 -7.47 -4.02 1.77
CA LEU A 49 -7.99 -3.37 2.98
C LEU A 49 -8.86 -2.14 2.71
N VAL A 50 -8.59 -1.40 1.63
CA VAL A 50 -9.35 -0.20 1.23
C VAL A 50 -10.63 -0.57 0.48
N HIS A 51 -10.58 -1.57 -0.41
CA HIS A 51 -11.65 -1.88 -1.36
C HIS A 51 -12.42 -3.16 -1.00
N CYS A 52 -11.73 -4.21 -0.57
CA CYS A 52 -12.39 -5.46 -0.23
C CYS A 52 -13.06 -5.40 1.13
N GLY A 53 -12.53 -4.65 2.10
CA GLY A 53 -13.21 -4.30 3.38
C GLY A 53 -14.05 -5.43 3.99
N HIS A 54 -13.66 -6.69 3.77
CA HIS A 54 -14.64 -7.77 3.81
C HIS A 54 -14.93 -8.03 5.28
N PRO A 55 -16.18 -7.87 5.76
CA PRO A 55 -16.59 -8.59 6.95
C PRO A 55 -16.42 -10.06 6.59
N VAL A 56 -15.52 -10.75 7.30
CA VAL A 56 -15.55 -12.20 7.40
C VAL A 56 -16.98 -12.58 7.81
N VAL A 57 -17.74 -13.14 6.86
CA VAL A 57 -19.04 -13.77 7.13
C VAL A 57 -18.81 -15.22 7.56
#